data_AF-A0A2A2RA15-F1
#
_entry.id   AF-A0A2A2RA15-F1
#
_cell.length_a   1.000
_cell.length_b   1.000
_cell.length_c   1.000
_cell.angle_alpha   90.00
_cell.angle_beta   90.00
_cell.angle_gamma   90.00
#
_symmetry.space_group_name_H-M   'P 1'
#
loop_
_entity.id
_entity.type
_entity.pdbx_description
1 polymer ?
#
loop_
_entity_poly.entity_id
_entity_poly.type
_entity_poly.pdbx_seq_one_letter_code
_entity_poly.pdbx_strand_id
1 'polypeptide(L)'
;MQDGRVLPGDFRRFAYGYATTSHAAQGKTVDRGILILTDEGMKAANLKQAYVSNSRFRKSQAIYVTDKIKTREAMAASADRELAMELIARSQLVEKLGQRTAHENEAKYSHEAEKVRNSITPKQGIRPEFIL
;
A
#
# COMPACT_ATOMS: atom_id res chain seq x y z
N MET A 1 -15.14 13.40 -45.71
CA MET A 1 -15.05 11.96 -45.37
C MET A 1 -15.88 11.20 -46.39
N GLN A 2 -15.31 10.17 -47.03
CA GLN A 2 -15.81 9.53 -48.26
C GLN A 2 -15.86 7.99 -48.13
N ASP A 3 -16.18 7.48 -46.93
CA ASP A 3 -16.00 6.07 -46.56
C ASP A 3 -17.33 5.28 -46.45
N GLY A 4 -18.45 5.81 -46.93
CA GLY A 4 -19.72 5.05 -47.04
C GLY A 4 -20.33 4.52 -45.74
N ARG A 5 -19.71 4.74 -44.56
CA ARG A 5 -20.24 4.33 -43.27
C ARG A 5 -21.47 5.17 -42.92
N VAL A 6 -22.64 4.52 -42.95
CA VAL A 6 -23.92 5.13 -42.56
C VAL A 6 -24.18 4.85 -41.09
N LEU A 7 -24.45 5.90 -40.32
CA LEU A 7 -24.86 5.74 -38.93
C LEU A 7 -26.31 5.22 -38.88
N PRO A 8 -26.61 4.22 -38.03
CA PRO A 8 -27.98 3.79 -37.79
C PRO A 8 -28.86 4.96 -37.33
N GLY A 9 -30.12 5.00 -37.78
CA GLY A 9 -31.06 6.08 -37.45
C GLY A 9 -31.38 6.19 -35.94
N ASP A 10 -31.07 5.16 -35.17
CA ASP A 10 -31.23 5.07 -33.72
C ASP A 10 -29.92 5.32 -32.94
N PHE A 11 -28.84 5.72 -33.60
CA PHE A 11 -27.56 5.99 -32.95
C PHE A 11 -27.62 7.26 -32.08
N ARG A 12 -27.55 7.10 -30.74
CA ARG A 12 -27.65 8.20 -29.76
C ARG A 12 -26.38 8.47 -28.93
N ARG A 13 -25.21 8.00 -29.34
CA ARG A 13 -23.96 8.13 -28.54
C ARG A 13 -23.19 9.43 -28.77
N PHE A 14 -23.86 10.49 -29.22
CA PHE A 14 -23.24 11.80 -29.34
C PHE A 14 -23.11 12.41 -27.95
N ALA A 15 -21.87 12.66 -27.52
CA ALA A 15 -21.58 13.42 -26.32
C ALA A 15 -20.99 14.77 -26.72
N TYR A 16 -21.32 15.82 -25.96
CA TYR A 16 -20.83 17.17 -26.22
C TYR A 16 -19.29 17.32 -26.13
N GLY A 17 -18.59 16.33 -25.56
CA GLY A 17 -17.13 16.23 -25.62
C GLY A 17 -16.36 17.28 -24.80
N TYR A 18 -17.04 18.17 -24.07
CA TYR A 18 -16.40 19.23 -23.28
C TYR A 18 -15.53 18.69 -22.13
N ALA A 19 -15.98 17.61 -21.50
CA ALA A 19 -15.24 16.93 -20.45
C ALA A 19 -15.42 15.41 -20.61
N THR A 20 -14.42 14.65 -20.19
CA THR A 20 -14.47 13.20 -20.20
C THR A 20 -13.86 12.68 -18.90
N THR A 21 -14.20 11.45 -18.52
CA THR A 21 -13.61 10.83 -17.33
C THR A 21 -12.18 10.39 -17.64
N SER A 22 -11.31 10.37 -16.62
CA SER A 22 -9.93 9.88 -16.76
C SER A 22 -9.87 8.48 -17.36
N HIS A 23 -10.85 7.62 -17.02
CA HIS A 23 -11.00 6.29 -17.60
C HIS A 23 -11.27 6.33 -19.12
N ALA A 24 -12.20 7.17 -19.59
CA ALA A 24 -12.53 7.27 -21.01
C ALA A 24 -11.46 8.02 -21.84
N ALA A 25 -10.59 8.79 -21.17
CA ALA A 25 -9.43 9.44 -21.77
C ALA A 25 -8.20 8.52 -21.88
N GLN A 26 -8.23 7.31 -21.30
CA GLN A 26 -7.08 6.42 -21.29
C GLN A 26 -6.62 6.09 -22.73
N GLY A 27 -5.30 6.10 -22.94
CA GLY A 27 -4.73 5.87 -24.26
C GLY A 27 -4.65 7.13 -25.13
N LYS A 28 -5.36 8.21 -24.78
CA LYS A 28 -5.30 9.48 -25.49
C LYS A 28 -4.26 10.39 -24.87
N THR A 29 -3.68 11.25 -25.71
CA THR A 29 -2.66 12.20 -25.29
C THR A 29 -3.00 13.56 -25.87
N VAL A 30 -2.96 14.60 -25.04
CA VAL A 30 -3.31 15.98 -25.41
C VAL A 30 -2.16 16.90 -25.07
N ASP A 31 -2.07 18.04 -25.76
CA ASP A 31 -0.98 18.99 -25.53
C ASP A 31 -1.15 19.74 -24.21
N ARG A 32 -2.39 20.13 -23.87
CA ARG A 32 -2.72 20.85 -22.64
C ARG A 32 -3.91 20.20 -21.95
N GLY A 33 -3.80 20.00 -20.66
CA GLY A 33 -4.78 19.27 -19.86
C GLY A 33 -5.37 20.10 -18.72
N ILE A 34 -6.64 19.85 -18.44
CA ILE A 34 -7.29 20.30 -17.20
C ILE A 34 -7.83 19.06 -16.51
N LEU A 35 -7.40 18.84 -15.26
CA LEU A 35 -7.97 17.83 -14.38
C LEU A 35 -8.84 18.54 -13.33
N ILE A 36 -10.10 18.13 -13.22
CA ILE A 36 -11.02 18.62 -12.21
C ILE A 36 -11.31 17.46 -11.27
N LEU A 37 -11.02 17.65 -9.99
CA LEU A 37 -11.30 16.67 -8.95
C LEU A 37 -12.19 17.30 -7.88
N THR A 38 -13.42 16.80 -7.78
CA THR A 38 -14.37 17.18 -6.72
C THR A 38 -14.20 16.27 -5.51
N ASP A 39 -14.86 16.60 -4.40
CA ASP A 39 -14.86 15.76 -3.19
C ASP A 39 -15.29 14.31 -3.46
N GLU A 40 -16.24 14.12 -4.39
CA GLU A 40 -16.69 12.80 -4.80
C GLU A 40 -15.64 12.08 -5.66
N GLY A 41 -14.97 12.81 -6.55
CA GLY A 41 -13.86 12.29 -7.34
C GLY A 41 -12.66 11.86 -6.50
N MET A 42 -12.44 12.50 -5.34
CA MET A 42 -11.38 12.10 -4.40
C MET A 42 -11.55 10.67 -3.87
N LYS A 43 -12.78 10.15 -3.75
CA LYS A 43 -13.00 8.75 -3.32
C LYS A 43 -12.42 7.73 -4.29
N ALA A 44 -12.31 8.10 -5.56
CA ALA A 44 -11.69 7.29 -6.60
C ALA A 44 -10.21 7.67 -6.84
N ALA A 45 -9.70 8.70 -6.14
CA ALA A 45 -8.32 9.14 -6.29
C ALA A 45 -7.36 8.18 -5.57
N ASN A 46 -6.33 7.80 -6.29
CA ASN A 46 -5.21 7.01 -5.80
C ASN A 46 -4.01 7.29 -6.73
N LEU A 47 -2.86 6.73 -6.38
CA LEU A 47 -1.62 6.93 -7.14
C LEU A 47 -1.73 6.56 -8.62
N LYS A 48 -2.44 5.47 -8.95
CA LYS A 48 -2.63 5.03 -10.34
C LYS A 48 -3.50 6.00 -11.12
N GLN A 49 -4.63 6.44 -10.54
CA GLN A 49 -5.51 7.43 -11.18
C GLN A 49 -4.82 8.79 -11.34
N ALA A 50 -4.03 9.22 -10.35
CA ALA A 50 -3.23 10.43 -10.43
C ALA A 50 -2.20 10.33 -11.57
N TYR A 51 -1.49 9.21 -11.67
CA TYR A 51 -0.53 8.97 -12.75
C TYR A 51 -1.20 8.98 -14.13
N VAL A 52 -2.27 8.21 -14.31
CA VAL A 52 -2.97 8.11 -15.61
C VAL A 52 -3.56 9.45 -16.03
N SER A 53 -4.14 10.22 -15.10
CA SER A 53 -4.81 11.48 -15.43
C SER A 53 -3.82 12.60 -15.78
N ASN A 54 -2.60 12.58 -15.23
CA ASN A 54 -1.62 13.66 -15.40
C ASN A 54 -0.53 13.35 -16.44
N SER A 55 -0.13 12.08 -16.59
CA SER A 55 0.94 11.68 -17.53
C SER A 55 0.61 11.86 -19.02
N ARG A 56 -0.63 12.23 -19.35
CA ARG A 56 -1.15 12.33 -20.72
C ARG A 56 -1.04 13.74 -21.32
N PHE A 57 -0.52 14.69 -20.55
CA PHE A 57 -0.37 16.08 -20.96
C PHE A 57 1.05 16.35 -21.43
N ARG A 58 1.23 16.75 -22.71
CA ARG A 58 2.58 16.91 -23.30
C ARG A 58 3.27 18.21 -22.93
N LYS A 59 2.52 19.31 -22.80
CA LYS A 59 3.09 20.67 -22.66
C LYS A 59 2.71 21.33 -21.34
N SER A 60 1.44 21.27 -20.94
CA SER A 60 1.00 21.92 -19.70
C SER A 60 -0.20 21.23 -19.05
N GLN A 61 -0.33 21.40 -17.75
CA GLN A 61 -1.45 20.86 -16.96
C GLN A 61 -1.94 21.87 -15.92
N ALA A 62 -3.24 21.86 -15.66
CA ALA A 62 -3.86 22.54 -14.53
C ALA A 62 -4.75 21.54 -13.77
N ILE A 63 -4.65 21.54 -12.45
CA ILE A 63 -5.44 20.66 -11.58
C ILE A 63 -6.27 21.55 -10.67
N TYR A 64 -7.59 21.41 -10.76
CA TYR A 64 -8.55 22.11 -9.91
C TYR A 64 -9.13 21.12 -8.89
N VAL A 65 -9.01 21.47 -7.63
CA VAL A 65 -9.39 20.63 -6.49
C VAL A 65 -10.14 21.47 -5.47
N THR A 66 -11.05 20.84 -4.74
CA THR A 66 -11.77 21.46 -3.61
C THR A 66 -10.86 21.66 -2.40
N ASP A 67 -10.01 20.68 -2.08
CA ASP A 67 -9.02 20.74 -1.00
C ASP A 67 -7.67 20.19 -1.48
N LYS A 68 -6.65 21.06 -1.48
CA LYS A 68 -5.30 20.74 -1.96
C LYS A 68 -4.60 19.69 -1.10
N ILE A 69 -4.75 19.75 0.22
CA ILE A 69 -4.01 18.87 1.14
C ILE A 69 -4.62 17.47 1.07
N LYS A 70 -5.94 17.37 1.21
CA LYS A 70 -6.65 16.07 1.14
C LYS A 70 -6.47 15.41 -0.22
N THR A 71 -6.55 16.19 -1.30
CA THR A 71 -6.34 15.62 -2.64
C THR A 71 -4.92 15.09 -2.81
N ARG A 72 -3.91 15.81 -2.30
CA ARG A 72 -2.52 15.34 -2.37
C ARG A 72 -2.32 14.04 -1.61
N GLU A 73 -2.91 13.91 -0.43
CA GLU A 73 -2.86 12.68 0.37
C GLU A 73 -3.58 11.52 -0.33
N ALA A 74 -4.78 11.76 -0.86
CA ALA A 74 -5.53 10.76 -1.61
C ALA A 74 -4.79 10.30 -2.87
N MET A 75 -4.18 11.23 -3.62
CA MET A 75 -3.36 10.90 -4.79
C MET A 75 -2.06 10.15 -4.44
N ALA A 76 -1.55 10.28 -3.21
CA ALA A 76 -0.37 9.55 -2.76
C ALA A 76 -0.69 8.12 -2.28
N ALA A 77 -1.97 7.81 -2.00
CA ALA A 77 -2.37 6.51 -1.52
C ALA A 77 -2.19 5.43 -2.59
N SER A 78 -1.60 4.28 -2.21
CA SER A 78 -1.62 3.10 -3.06
C SER A 78 -3.04 2.52 -3.10
N ALA A 79 -3.46 2.07 -4.27
CA ALA A 79 -4.66 1.27 -4.49
C ALA A 79 -4.30 -0.06 -5.16
N ASP A 80 -3.17 -0.64 -4.75
CA ASP A 80 -2.78 -1.97 -5.19
C ASP A 80 -3.77 -2.99 -4.64
N ARG A 81 -4.27 -3.83 -5.55
CA ARG A 81 -5.08 -4.98 -5.19
C ARG A 81 -4.12 -6.12 -4.88
N GLU A 82 -4.12 -6.55 -3.62
CA GLU A 82 -3.34 -7.71 -3.19
C GLU A 82 -3.89 -8.97 -3.87
N LEU A 83 -2.99 -9.78 -4.44
CA LEU A 83 -3.37 -11.05 -5.03
C LEU A 83 -3.61 -12.09 -3.93
N ALA A 84 -4.57 -13.01 -4.14
CA ALA A 84 -4.85 -14.07 -3.18
C ALA A 84 -3.61 -14.90 -2.82
N MET A 85 -2.71 -15.13 -3.79
CA MET A 85 -1.45 -15.84 -3.56
C MET A 85 -0.47 -15.05 -2.69
N GLU A 86 -0.42 -13.73 -2.85
CA GLU A 86 0.42 -12.85 -2.03
C GLU A 86 -0.05 -12.84 -0.58
N LEU A 87 -1.38 -12.82 -0.37
CA LEU A 87 -1.98 -12.91 0.95
C LEU A 87 -1.61 -14.24 1.65
N ILE A 88 -1.71 -15.38 0.94
CA ILE A 88 -1.35 -16.70 1.48
C ILE A 88 0.14 -16.74 1.82
N ALA A 89 1.01 -16.32 0.89
CA ALA A 89 2.45 -16.32 1.12
C ALA A 89 2.85 -15.44 2.31
N ARG A 90 2.22 -14.27 2.46
CA ARG A 90 2.43 -13.37 3.59
C ARG A 90 1.95 -13.99 4.91
N SER A 91 0.79 -14.65 4.92
CA SER A 91 0.29 -15.33 6.13
C SER A 91 1.26 -16.40 6.64
N GLN A 92 1.78 -17.23 5.74
CA GLN A 92 2.77 -18.26 6.06
C GLN A 92 4.10 -17.66 6.54
N LEU A 93 4.50 -16.52 5.97
CA LEU A 93 5.70 -15.81 6.40
C LEU A 93 5.52 -15.26 7.82
N VAL A 94 4.37 -14.64 8.10
CA VAL A 94 4.03 -14.11 9.43
C VAL A 94 3.99 -15.22 10.47
N GLU A 95 3.39 -16.38 10.15
CA GLU A 95 3.39 -17.55 11.03
C GLU A 95 4.81 -18.06 11.32
N LYS A 96 5.65 -18.22 10.29
CA LYS A 96 7.04 -18.66 10.46
C LYS A 96 7.88 -17.68 11.28
N LEU A 97 7.69 -16.38 11.10
CA LEU A 97 8.37 -15.35 11.89
C LEU A 97 7.91 -15.34 13.35
N GLY A 98 6.61 -15.57 13.59
CA GLY A 98 6.06 -15.76 14.94
C GLY A 98 6.63 -16.98 15.64
N GLN A 99 6.77 -18.11 14.93
CA GLN A 99 7.37 -19.34 15.47
C GLN A 99 8.86 -19.17 15.80
N ARG A 100 9.63 -18.49 14.94
CA ARG A 100 11.06 -18.22 15.19
C ARG A 100 11.27 -17.32 16.40
N THR A 101 10.49 -16.26 16.53
CA THR A 101 10.58 -15.34 17.67
C THR A 101 10.15 -16.01 18.97
N ALA A 102 9.15 -16.91 18.95
CA ALA A 102 8.77 -17.72 20.11
C ALA A 102 9.91 -18.65 20.56
N HIS A 103 10.50 -19.42 19.63
CA HIS A 103 11.62 -20.32 19.94
C HIS A 103 12.88 -19.58 20.43
N GLU A 104 13.20 -18.43 19.82
CA GLU A 104 14.34 -17.60 20.27
C GLU A 104 14.11 -17.00 21.66
N ASN A 105 12.87 -16.62 21.99
CA ASN A 105 12.54 -16.10 23.30
C ASN A 105 12.55 -17.21 24.37
N GLU A 106 12.00 -18.38 24.08
CA GLU A 106 12.06 -19.54 24.98
C GLU A 106 13.51 -19.96 25.29
N ALA A 107 14.38 -19.98 24.28
CA ALA A 107 15.80 -20.27 24.46
C ALA A 107 16.50 -19.21 25.34
N LYS A 108 16.18 -17.92 25.15
CA LYS A 108 16.70 -16.82 25.97
C LYS A 108 16.26 -16.94 27.44
N TYR A 109 14.97 -17.17 27.70
CA TYR A 109 14.46 -17.34 29.07
C TYR A 109 15.03 -18.59 29.76
N SER A 110 15.24 -19.67 29.00
CA SER A 110 15.86 -20.90 29.53
C SER A 110 17.32 -20.68 29.93
N HIS A 111 18.08 -19.96 29.09
CA HIS A 111 19.49 -19.65 29.35
C HIS A 111 19.65 -18.64 30.50
N GLU A 112 18.73 -17.69 30.62
CA GLU A 112 18.67 -16.74 31.73
C GLU A 112 18.31 -17.44 33.05
N ALA A 113 17.33 -18.35 33.03
CA ALA A 113 16.96 -19.17 34.18
C ALA A 113 18.10 -20.11 34.63
N GLU A 114 18.86 -20.68 33.69
CA GLU A 114 20.02 -21.53 33.99
C GLU A 114 21.17 -20.71 34.60
N LYS A 115 21.40 -19.50 34.13
CA LYS A 115 22.39 -18.57 34.68
C LYS A 115 22.05 -18.12 36.10
N VAL A 116 20.77 -17.88 36.39
CA VAL A 116 20.26 -17.56 37.73
C VAL A 116 20.35 -18.79 38.65
N ARG A 117 20.04 -20.00 38.15
CA ARG A 117 20.17 -21.23 38.94
C ARG A 117 21.62 -21.49 39.37
N ASN A 118 22.57 -21.29 38.46
CA ASN A 118 24.00 -21.54 38.72
C ASN A 118 24.63 -20.49 39.65
N SER A 119 24.05 -19.30 39.79
CA SER A 119 24.52 -18.28 40.74
C SER A 119 24.02 -18.48 42.18
N ILE A 120 23.02 -19.34 42.39
CA ILE A 120 22.40 -19.59 43.71
C ILE A 120 23.00 -20.83 44.42
N THR A 121 23.80 -21.66 43.74
CA THR A 121 24.45 -22.84 44.36
C THR A 121 25.53 -22.42 45.38
N PRO A 122 25.41 -22.79 46.67
CA PRO A 122 26.41 -22.41 47.67
C PRO A 122 27.68 -23.25 47.54
N LYS A 123 28.85 -22.62 47.56
CA LYS A 123 30.15 -23.30 47.66
C LYS A 123 30.23 -24.06 48.99
N GLN A 124 30.19 -25.39 48.94
CA GLN A 124 30.46 -26.24 50.10
C GLN A 124 31.96 -26.18 50.48
N GLY A 125 32.24 -26.01 51.77
CA GLY A 125 33.44 -26.57 52.40
C GLY A 125 34.33 -25.62 53.22
N ILE A 126 33.84 -25.12 54.36
CA ILE A 126 34.73 -24.78 55.50
C ILE A 126 34.31 -25.70 56.65
N ARG A 127 35.18 -26.63 57.04
CA ARG A 127 34.98 -27.48 58.22
C ARG A 127 35.33 -26.66 59.48
N PRO A 128 34.49 -26.63 60.53
CA PRO A 128 34.90 -26.02 61.78
C PRO A 128 35.78 -27.00 62.55
N GLU A 129 37.02 -26.62 62.88
CA GLU A 129 37.75 -27.30 63.95
C GLU A 129 37.31 -26.74 65.29
N PHE A 130 36.81 -27.64 66.14
CA PHE A 130 36.60 -27.41 67.57
C PHE A 130 37.22 -28.60 68.29
N ILE A 131 38.35 -28.40 68.97
CA ILE A 131 38.79 -29.25 70.10
C ILE A 131 39.45 -28.34 71.16
N LEU A 132 39.09 -28.64 72.41
CA LEU A 132 39.41 -28.06 73.72
C LEU A 132 40.81 -27.43 73.92
#